data_AF-A0A968STM5-F1
#
_entry.id   AF-A0A968STM5-F1
#
_cell.length_a   1.000
_cell.length_b   1.000
_cell.length_c   1.000
_cell.angle_alpha   90.00
_cell.angle_beta   90.00
_cell.angle_gamma   90.00
#
_symmetry.space_group_name_H-M   'P 1'
#
loop_
_entity.id
_entity.type
_entity.pdbx_description
1 polymer ?
#
loop_
_entity_poly.entity_id
_entity_poly.type
_entity_poly.pdbx_seq_one_letter_code
_entity_poly.pdbx_strand_id
1 'polypeptide(L)'
;MSLHGDLEDLPLLDMLRLFQRNQQSGSLQIVTATEQALIDFVDGQAAHAVIAERSVGRVSSQGDGALITLLHWSTGSFTLQAASGPPFVRTIIRSTSELIGEALRERSNAPLDRVIESISLHTPLRMLPEVAGQGEGISVSREEWHILTLISEQLTPAQLGQRTGYDQAQVVCCVARLIQLGLVALAPLAHMPERPLRVAAPDAGLGQAAPALPTQQVALAIRKRLDPYNAPMAIPAFCTL
;
A
#
# COMPACT_ATOMS: atom_id res chain seq x y z
N MET A 1 -13.24 -13.92 7.06
CA MET A 1 -13.39 -12.51 7.48
C MET A 1 -12.54 -11.64 6.58
N SER A 2 -12.97 -10.41 6.31
CA SER A 2 -12.23 -9.43 5.50
C SER A 2 -11.89 -8.22 6.36
N LEU A 3 -10.64 -7.75 6.28
CA LEU A 3 -10.24 -6.48 6.91
C LEU A 3 -10.53 -5.36 5.91
N HIS A 4 -11.08 -4.24 6.38
CA HIS A 4 -11.27 -3.04 5.56
C HIS A 4 -10.76 -1.83 6.33
N GLY A 5 -10.39 -0.77 5.61
CA GLY A 5 -9.90 0.48 6.17
C GLY A 5 -9.49 1.44 5.05
N ASP A 6 -8.84 2.53 5.41
CA ASP A 6 -8.40 3.57 4.49
C ASP A 6 -6.87 3.65 4.42
N LEU A 7 -6.35 3.96 3.23
CA LEU A 7 -4.91 4.11 2.98
C LEU A 7 -4.28 5.29 3.75
N GLU A 8 -5.12 6.24 4.18
CA GLU A 8 -4.72 7.39 5.00
C GLU A 8 -4.34 6.95 6.43
N ASP A 9 -5.03 5.93 6.95
CA ASP A 9 -4.78 5.36 8.28
C ASP A 9 -3.69 4.29 8.25
N LEU A 10 -3.71 3.45 7.20
CA LEU A 10 -2.73 2.38 7.00
C LEU A 10 -2.17 2.41 5.57
N PRO A 11 -1.02 3.07 5.35
CA PRO A 11 -0.40 3.17 4.04
C PRO A 11 -0.05 1.79 3.45
N LEU A 12 -0.13 1.67 2.12
CA LEU A 12 0.17 0.41 1.43
C LEU A 12 1.56 -0.15 1.78
N LEU A 13 2.56 0.72 1.94
CA LEU A 13 3.91 0.32 2.34
C LEU A 13 3.92 -0.45 3.67
N ASP A 14 3.18 0.04 4.67
CA ASP A 14 3.07 -0.62 5.96
C ASP A 14 2.35 -1.96 5.81
N MET A 15 1.32 -2.04 4.96
CA MET A 15 0.67 -3.32 4.65
C MET A 15 1.64 -4.31 4.02
N LEU A 16 2.41 -3.93 2.99
CA LEU A 16 3.40 -4.82 2.36
C LEU A 16 4.39 -5.39 3.38
N ARG A 17 4.88 -4.54 4.30
CA ARG A 17 5.78 -4.96 5.38
C ARG A 17 5.13 -5.94 6.35
N LEU A 18 3.86 -5.71 6.68
CA LEU A 18 3.09 -6.62 7.54
C LEU A 18 2.90 -7.99 6.86
N PHE A 19 2.64 -8.00 5.56
CA PHE A 19 2.56 -9.24 4.76
C PHE A 19 3.90 -9.99 4.75
N GLN A 20 5.01 -9.29 4.49
CA GLN A 20 6.35 -9.87 4.50
C GLN A 20 6.70 -10.46 5.87
N ARG A 21 6.49 -9.69 6.95
CA ARG A 21 6.82 -10.10 8.32
C ARG A 21 6.03 -11.32 8.79
N ASN A 22 4.74 -11.37 8.44
CA ASN A 22 3.86 -12.45 8.87
C ASN A 22 3.80 -13.62 7.88
N GLN A 23 4.52 -13.54 6.75
CA GLN A 23 4.47 -14.50 5.63
C GLN A 23 3.03 -14.81 5.19
N GLN A 24 2.20 -13.76 5.11
CA GLN A 24 0.78 -13.92 4.84
C GLN A 24 0.51 -14.05 3.34
N SER A 25 -0.50 -14.87 3.02
CA SER A 25 -1.03 -15.01 1.67
C SER A 25 -2.47 -14.51 1.64
N GLY A 26 -2.84 -13.81 0.58
CA GLY A 26 -4.16 -13.19 0.45
C GLY A 26 -4.26 -12.23 -0.71
N SER A 27 -5.43 -11.59 -0.84
CA SER A 27 -5.68 -10.62 -1.90
C SER A 27 -6.08 -9.30 -1.26
N LEU A 28 -5.39 -8.22 -1.64
CA LEU A 28 -5.67 -6.86 -1.25
C LEU A 28 -6.31 -6.13 -2.41
N GLN A 29 -7.54 -5.65 -2.21
CA GLN A 29 -8.22 -4.78 -3.14
C GLN A 29 -8.14 -3.35 -2.64
N ILE A 30 -7.88 -2.40 -3.54
CA ILE A 30 -7.83 -0.98 -3.23
C ILE A 30 -8.76 -0.26 -4.21
N VAL A 31 -9.57 0.67 -3.72
CA VAL A 31 -10.51 1.43 -4.55
C VAL A 31 -10.39 2.91 -4.24
N THR A 32 -10.21 3.71 -5.29
CA THR A 32 -10.21 5.17 -5.25
C THR A 32 -11.44 5.72 -6.00
N ALA A 33 -11.50 7.03 -6.18
CA ALA A 33 -12.57 7.67 -6.94
C ALA A 33 -12.59 7.21 -8.41
N THR A 34 -11.43 7.10 -9.04
CA THR A 34 -11.27 6.87 -10.48
C THR A 34 -10.74 5.49 -10.83
N GLU A 35 -10.01 4.87 -9.91
CA GLU A 35 -9.27 3.62 -10.16
C GLU A 35 -9.57 2.58 -9.09
N GLN A 36 -9.19 1.35 -9.40
CA GLN A 36 -9.22 0.23 -8.49
C GLN A 36 -8.07 -0.70 -8.79
N ALA A 37 -7.59 -1.40 -7.78
CA ALA A 37 -6.46 -2.28 -7.88
C ALA A 37 -6.66 -3.56 -7.09
N LEU A 38 -5.95 -4.59 -7.53
CA LEU A 38 -5.86 -5.89 -6.88
C LEU A 38 -4.39 -6.25 -6.76
N ILE A 39 -3.97 -6.66 -5.57
CA ILE A 39 -2.64 -7.21 -5.30
C ILE A 39 -2.83 -8.58 -4.66
N ASP A 40 -2.24 -9.62 -5.23
CA ASP A 40 -2.19 -10.94 -4.62
C ASP A 40 -0.84 -11.18 -3.95
N PHE A 41 -0.89 -11.70 -2.74
CA PHE A 41 0.24 -12.06 -1.90
C PHE A 41 0.36 -13.57 -1.76
N VAL A 42 1.58 -14.07 -1.90
CA VAL A 42 1.96 -15.47 -1.67
C VAL A 42 3.20 -15.47 -0.78
N ASP A 43 3.09 -16.09 0.38
CA ASP A 43 4.15 -16.24 1.39
C ASP A 43 4.82 -14.90 1.73
N GLY A 44 4.00 -13.85 1.89
CA GLY A 44 4.43 -12.50 2.21
C GLY A 44 5.03 -11.72 1.03
N GLN A 45 5.09 -12.29 -0.18
CA GLN A 45 5.54 -11.59 -1.39
C GLN A 45 4.36 -11.22 -2.28
N ALA A 46 4.40 -10.03 -2.87
CA ALA A 46 3.48 -9.65 -3.92
C ALA A 46 3.76 -10.50 -5.18
N ALA A 47 2.78 -11.30 -5.60
CA ALA A 47 2.87 -12.19 -6.76
C ALA A 47 2.16 -11.61 -7.98
N HIS A 48 1.06 -10.89 -7.76
CA HIS A 48 0.27 -10.26 -8.81
C HIS A 48 -0.10 -8.84 -8.39
N ALA A 49 -0.13 -7.92 -9.33
CA ALA A 49 -0.73 -6.60 -9.13
C ALA A 49 -1.38 -6.14 -10.44
N VAL A 50 -2.53 -5.49 -10.33
CA VAL A 50 -3.20 -4.86 -11.47
C VAL A 50 -3.95 -3.62 -11.02
N ILE A 51 -3.93 -2.59 -11.86
CA ILE A 51 -4.73 -1.36 -11.73
C ILE A 51 -5.68 -1.31 -12.92
N ALA A 52 -6.93 -0.98 -12.66
CA ALA A 52 -7.94 -0.77 -13.67
C ALA A 52 -8.73 0.50 -13.40
N GLU A 53 -9.18 1.14 -14.48
CA GLU A 53 -10.12 2.24 -14.41
C GLU A 53 -11.45 1.77 -13.84
N ARG A 54 -12.02 2.50 -12.87
CA ARG A 54 -13.21 2.06 -12.13
C ARG A 54 -14.49 2.08 -12.98
N SER A 55 -14.62 3.07 -13.87
CA SER A 55 -15.79 3.28 -14.74
C SER A 55 -15.91 2.21 -15.83
N VAL A 56 -14.80 1.88 -16.50
CA VAL A 56 -14.77 1.01 -17.70
C VAL A 56 -14.19 -0.38 -17.40
N GLY A 57 -13.47 -0.54 -16.29
CA GLY A 57 -12.76 -1.78 -15.95
C GLY A 57 -11.61 -2.08 -16.91
N ARG A 58 -11.05 -1.06 -17.58
CA ARG A 58 -9.90 -1.20 -18.46
C ARG A 58 -8.63 -1.24 -17.63
N VAL A 59 -7.81 -2.26 -17.82
CA VAL A 59 -6.51 -2.37 -17.16
C VAL A 59 -5.61 -1.21 -17.62
N SER A 60 -5.15 -0.41 -16.66
CA SER A 60 -4.22 0.70 -16.90
C SER A 60 -2.77 0.27 -16.67
N SER A 61 -2.52 -0.60 -15.70
CA SER A 61 -1.18 -1.10 -15.35
C SER A 61 -1.23 -2.50 -14.75
N GLN A 62 -0.17 -3.29 -14.87
CA GLN A 62 -0.07 -4.67 -14.36
C GLN A 62 1.37 -5.01 -13.93
N GLY A 63 1.53 -5.95 -13.00
CA GLY A 63 2.82 -6.48 -12.56
C GLY A 63 3.62 -5.48 -11.73
N ASP A 64 4.93 -5.48 -11.92
CA ASP A 64 5.87 -4.60 -11.19
C ASP A 64 5.46 -3.12 -11.25
N GLY A 65 5.10 -2.63 -12.45
CA GLY A 65 4.70 -1.25 -12.66
C GLY A 65 3.39 -0.88 -11.94
N ALA A 66 2.47 -1.84 -11.81
CA ALA A 66 1.25 -1.64 -11.01
C ALA A 66 1.60 -1.50 -9.52
N LEU A 67 2.46 -2.37 -8.98
CA LEU A 67 2.82 -2.29 -7.56
C LEU A 67 3.53 -0.98 -7.22
N ILE A 68 4.48 -0.54 -8.05
CA ILE A 68 5.19 0.74 -7.87
C ILE A 68 4.21 1.91 -7.92
N THR A 69 3.29 1.92 -8.89
CA THR A 69 2.27 2.97 -8.99
C THR A 69 1.39 3.01 -7.74
N LEU A 70 0.97 1.85 -7.22
CA LEU A 70 0.13 1.76 -6.03
C LEU A 70 0.84 2.25 -4.76
N LEU A 71 2.16 2.12 -4.67
CA LEU A 71 2.95 2.65 -3.54
C LEU A 71 2.92 4.18 -3.46
N HIS A 72 2.54 4.87 -4.54
CA HIS A 72 2.37 6.32 -4.57
C HIS A 72 0.95 6.77 -4.17
N TRP A 73 0.00 5.84 -4.01
CA TRP A 73 -1.35 6.19 -3.60
C TRP A 73 -1.40 6.54 -2.11
N SER A 74 -1.86 7.75 -1.80
CA SER A 74 -2.04 8.24 -0.43
C SER A 74 -3.49 8.17 0.06
N THR A 75 -4.45 7.93 -0.83
CA THR A 75 -5.89 7.92 -0.53
C THR A 75 -6.57 6.73 -1.18
N GLY A 76 -7.64 6.26 -0.57
CA GLY A 76 -8.43 5.13 -1.07
C GLY A 76 -8.84 4.18 0.04
N SER A 77 -9.92 3.45 -0.20
CA SER A 77 -10.39 2.39 0.69
C SER A 77 -9.76 1.07 0.27
N PHE A 78 -9.37 0.24 1.24
CA PHE A 78 -8.84 -1.09 0.99
C PHE A 78 -9.71 -2.18 1.60
N THR A 79 -9.63 -3.37 1.02
CA THR A 79 -10.24 -4.59 1.55
C THR A 79 -9.29 -5.75 1.36
N LEU A 80 -8.96 -6.42 2.46
CA LEU A 80 -8.12 -7.60 2.48
C LEU A 80 -8.96 -8.86 2.62
N GLN A 81 -8.64 -9.86 1.81
CA GLN A 81 -9.26 -11.17 1.83
C GLN A 81 -8.19 -12.26 2.00
N ALA A 82 -8.52 -13.28 2.79
CA ALA A 82 -7.67 -14.46 2.95
C ALA A 82 -7.52 -15.20 1.61
N ALA A 83 -6.35 -15.81 1.39
CA ALA A 83 -6.11 -16.63 0.21
C ALA A 83 -7.18 -17.72 0.09
N SER A 84 -7.92 -17.71 -1.01
CA SER A 84 -8.93 -18.72 -1.33
C SER A 84 -8.52 -19.43 -2.63
N GLY A 85 -7.67 -20.46 -2.50
CA GLY A 85 -7.36 -21.46 -3.53
C GLY A 85 -6.61 -21.00 -4.81
N PRO A 86 -5.81 -21.88 -5.45
CA PRO A 86 -4.98 -21.55 -6.63
C PRO A 86 -5.75 -21.56 -7.97
N PRO A 87 -5.16 -21.03 -9.07
CA PRO A 87 -3.81 -20.44 -9.16
C PRO A 87 -3.78 -18.91 -9.20
N PHE A 88 -2.77 -18.34 -8.56
CA PHE A 88 -2.39 -16.94 -8.69
C PHE A 88 -1.52 -16.79 -9.94
N VAL A 89 -1.88 -15.90 -10.85
CA VAL A 89 -1.02 -15.57 -12.00
C VAL A 89 0.13 -14.74 -11.48
N ARG A 90 1.36 -15.26 -11.52
CA ARG A 90 2.53 -14.49 -11.12
C ARG A 90 2.89 -13.51 -12.23
N THR A 91 2.63 -12.22 -11.98
CA THR A 91 2.98 -11.13 -12.91
C THR A 91 4.05 -10.21 -12.35
N ILE A 92 4.30 -10.29 -11.04
CA ILE A 92 5.39 -9.59 -10.40
C ILE A 92 6.64 -10.48 -10.46
N ILE A 93 7.69 -9.95 -11.08
CA ILE A 93 8.93 -10.69 -11.35
C ILE A 93 9.96 -10.38 -10.26
N ARG A 94 10.15 -9.08 -9.98
CA ARG A 94 11.10 -8.58 -8.97
C ARG A 94 10.61 -8.85 -7.55
N SER A 95 11.54 -8.83 -6.59
CA SER A 95 11.18 -8.99 -5.19
C SER A 95 10.35 -7.80 -4.70
N THR A 96 9.45 -8.03 -3.73
CA THR A 96 8.64 -6.94 -3.18
C THR A 96 9.53 -5.84 -2.56
N SER A 97 10.66 -6.22 -1.97
CA SER A 97 11.62 -5.28 -1.39
C SER A 97 12.34 -4.41 -2.43
N GLU A 98 12.69 -4.96 -3.60
CA GLU A 98 13.24 -4.17 -4.72
C GLU A 98 12.25 -3.13 -5.20
N LEU A 99 10.99 -3.53 -5.39
CA LEU A 99 9.92 -2.64 -5.87
C LEU A 99 9.60 -1.53 -4.87
N ILE A 100 9.62 -1.85 -3.56
CA ILE A 100 9.51 -0.86 -2.50
C ILE A 100 10.69 0.13 -2.56
N GLY A 101 11.92 -0.36 -2.70
CA GLY A 101 13.11 0.48 -2.79
C GLY A 101 13.08 1.41 -4.00
N GLU A 102 12.64 0.90 -5.16
CA GLU A 102 12.48 1.71 -6.37
C GLU A 102 11.43 2.81 -6.20
N ALA A 103 10.24 2.48 -5.69
CA ALA A 103 9.18 3.47 -5.48
C ALA A 103 9.62 4.58 -4.50
N LEU A 104 10.36 4.23 -3.46
CA LEU A 104 10.88 5.23 -2.52
C LEU A 104 11.99 6.09 -3.12
N ARG A 105 12.84 5.50 -3.98
CA ARG A 105 13.84 6.27 -4.73
C ARG A 105 13.15 7.27 -5.68
N GLU A 106 12.11 6.85 -6.41
CA GLU A 106 11.31 7.74 -7.25
C GLU A 106 10.68 8.87 -6.43
N ARG A 107 10.08 8.55 -5.28
CA ARG A 107 9.52 9.54 -4.34
C ARG A 107 10.57 10.51 -3.82
N SER A 108 11.78 10.05 -3.53
CA SER A 108 12.88 10.90 -3.04
C SER A 108 13.42 11.88 -4.08
N ASN A 109 13.21 11.58 -5.37
CA ASN A 109 13.55 12.43 -6.50
C ASN A 109 12.42 13.41 -6.87
N ALA A 110 11.22 13.23 -6.31
CA ALA A 110 10.10 14.12 -6.57
C ALA A 110 10.32 15.53 -5.96
N PRO A 111 9.74 16.60 -6.55
CA PRO A 111 9.82 17.93 -5.98
C PRO A 111 9.30 17.97 -4.54
N LEU A 112 10.08 18.55 -3.63
CA LEU A 112 9.73 18.66 -2.21
C LEU A 112 8.45 19.47 -1.97
N ASP A 113 8.16 20.45 -2.83
CA ASP A 113 7.04 21.39 -2.68
C ASP A 113 5.70 20.69 -2.49
N ARG A 114 5.45 19.59 -3.23
CA ARG A 114 4.21 18.81 -3.09
C ARG A 114 4.06 18.14 -1.73
N VAL A 115 5.18 17.68 -1.16
CA VAL A 115 5.18 17.06 0.17
C VAL A 115 4.98 18.13 1.24
N ILE A 116 5.64 19.28 1.08
CA ILE A 116 5.49 20.45 1.97
C ILE A 116 4.02 20.89 2.04
N GLU A 117 3.34 21.01 0.90
CA GLU A 117 1.90 21.37 0.84
C GLU A 117 0.98 20.37 1.56
N SER A 118 1.38 19.11 1.65
CA SER A 118 0.60 18.05 2.33
C SER A 118 0.83 17.98 3.85
N ILE A 119 1.85 18.65 4.37
CA ILE A 119 2.20 18.57 5.80
C ILE A 119 1.32 19.53 6.61
N SER A 120 0.49 18.95 7.47
CA SER A 120 -0.20 19.69 8.52
C SER A 120 0.69 19.86 9.76
N LEU A 121 0.76 21.09 10.28
CA LEU A 121 1.55 21.42 11.48
C LEU A 121 1.03 20.76 12.76
N HIS A 122 -0.19 20.23 12.74
CA HIS A 122 -0.89 19.66 13.89
C HIS A 122 -1.02 18.13 13.82
N THR A 123 -0.62 17.50 12.71
CA THR A 123 -0.64 16.04 12.58
C THR A 123 0.62 15.47 13.20
N PRO A 124 0.52 14.47 14.11
CA PRO A 124 1.71 13.90 14.72
C PRO A 124 2.52 13.08 13.72
N LEU A 125 3.83 13.05 13.96
CA LEU A 125 4.79 12.32 13.15
C LEU A 125 5.08 10.96 13.81
N ARG A 126 5.24 9.95 12.98
CA ARG A 126 5.62 8.59 13.39
C ARG A 126 6.88 8.16 12.67
N MET A 127 7.84 7.60 13.39
CA MET A 127 8.99 6.93 12.78
C MET A 127 8.57 5.62 12.13
N LEU A 128 9.08 5.37 10.93
CA LEU A 128 8.92 4.09 10.25
C LEU A 128 10.10 3.19 10.64
N PRO A 129 9.87 2.00 11.23
CA PRO A 129 10.91 1.18 11.86
C PRO A 129 11.84 0.47 10.86
N GLU A 130 11.50 0.48 9.57
CA GLU A 130 12.27 -0.19 8.54
C GLU A 130 12.70 0.82 7.48
N VAL A 131 14.01 0.94 7.31
CA VAL A 131 14.61 1.69 6.22
C VAL A 131 14.52 0.82 4.98
N ALA A 132 13.66 1.19 4.04
CA ALA A 132 13.55 0.45 2.80
C ALA A 132 14.78 0.74 1.92
N GLY A 133 15.48 -0.33 1.53
CA GLY A 133 16.75 -0.25 0.84
C GLY A 133 17.87 -0.79 1.72
N GLN A 134 18.00 -2.12 1.79
CA GLN A 134 19.20 -2.72 2.35
C GLN A 134 20.39 -2.43 1.43
N GLY A 135 21.22 -1.45 1.78
CA GLY A 135 22.57 -1.32 1.24
C GLY A 135 23.02 0.08 0.79
N GLU A 136 22.12 1.03 0.52
CA GLU A 136 22.50 2.42 0.22
C GLU A 136 22.40 3.27 1.50
N GLY A 137 23.53 3.81 1.96
CA GLY A 137 23.55 4.70 3.11
C GLY A 137 22.67 5.92 2.87
N ILE A 138 21.64 6.10 3.68
CA ILE A 138 20.81 7.29 3.63
C ILE A 138 21.63 8.47 4.15
N SER A 139 21.84 9.46 3.28
CA SER A 139 22.44 10.73 3.67
C SER A 139 21.37 11.60 4.32
N VAL A 140 21.56 11.92 5.59
CA VAL A 140 20.66 12.73 6.40
C VAL A 140 21.47 13.91 6.94
N SER A 141 20.95 15.13 6.82
CA SER A 141 21.61 16.35 7.32
C SER A 141 21.67 16.38 8.85
N ARG A 142 22.42 17.31 9.43
CA ARG A 142 22.48 17.46 10.90
C ARG A 142 21.11 17.87 11.46
N GLU A 143 20.42 18.76 10.76
CA GLU A 143 19.09 19.27 11.12
C GLU A 143 18.03 18.16 11.06
N GLU A 144 18.06 17.36 10.00
CA GLU A 144 17.17 16.20 9.83
C GLU A 144 17.43 15.12 10.89
N TRP A 145 18.70 14.82 11.17
CA TRP A 145 19.07 13.91 12.25
C TRP A 145 18.59 14.39 13.61
N HIS A 146 18.74 15.69 13.90
CA HIS A 146 18.27 16.26 15.15
C HIS A 146 16.75 16.11 15.29
N ILE A 147 16.00 16.42 14.23
CA ILE A 147 14.54 16.23 14.21
C ILE A 147 14.17 14.75 14.37
N LEU A 148 14.85 13.82 13.68
CA LEU A 148 14.60 12.37 13.80
C LEU A 148 14.71 11.89 15.25
N THR A 149 15.74 12.31 15.98
CA THR A 149 15.92 11.90 17.39
C THR A 149 14.79 12.33 18.31
N LEU A 150 14.00 13.34 17.92
CA LEU A 150 12.89 13.87 18.71
C LEU A 150 11.54 13.25 18.37
N ILE A 151 11.36 12.64 17.19
CA ILE A 151 10.07 12.11 16.70
C ILE A 151 9.59 10.85 17.46
N SER A 152 10.38 10.33 18.39
CA SER A 152 10.00 9.16 19.22
C SER A 152 8.72 9.34 20.05
N GLU A 153 8.28 10.58 20.29
CA GLU A 153 7.15 10.92 21.19
C GLU A 153 5.84 11.34 20.46
N GLN A 154 5.62 10.96 19.19
CA GLN A 154 4.43 11.39 18.41
C GLN A 154 4.26 12.92 18.35
N LEU A 155 5.36 13.64 18.14
CA LEU A 155 5.36 15.10 18.11
C LEU A 155 4.78 15.65 16.80
N THR A 156 4.17 16.82 16.88
CA THR A 156 3.72 17.57 15.71
C THR A 156 4.83 18.49 15.18
N PRO A 157 4.82 18.87 13.89
CA PRO A 157 5.76 19.85 13.35
C PRO A 157 5.77 21.17 14.12
N ALA A 158 4.63 21.62 14.66
CA ALA A 158 4.57 22.82 15.49
C ALA A 158 5.36 22.67 16.81
N GLN A 159 5.24 21.52 17.48
CA GLN A 159 5.97 21.21 18.71
C GLN A 159 7.47 21.04 18.46
N LEU A 160 7.85 20.49 17.31
CA LEU A 160 9.24 20.35 16.92
C LEU A 160 9.93 21.72 16.79
N GLY A 161 9.30 22.71 16.14
CA GLY A 161 9.85 24.07 16.05
C GLY A 161 10.09 24.71 17.41
N GLN A 162 9.14 24.51 18.35
CA GLN A 162 9.28 25.01 19.72
C GLN A 162 10.44 24.35 20.49
N ARG A 163 10.71 23.05 20.24
CA ARG A 163 11.75 22.29 20.97
C ARG A 163 13.15 22.45 20.37
N THR A 164 13.27 22.57 19.06
CA THR A 164 14.57 22.70 18.37
C THR A 164 15.02 24.15 18.24
N GLY A 165 14.10 25.12 18.31
CA GLY A 165 14.36 26.53 18.02
C GLY A 165 14.46 26.84 16.52
N TYR A 166 14.09 25.89 15.66
CA TYR A 166 14.04 26.10 14.21
C TYR A 166 12.77 26.82 13.79
N ASP A 167 12.85 27.59 12.71
CA ASP A 167 11.67 28.21 12.11
C ASP A 167 10.71 27.14 11.56
N GLN A 168 9.42 27.43 11.53
CA GLN A 168 8.40 26.48 11.14
C GLN A 168 8.60 26.00 9.69
N ALA A 169 9.05 26.87 8.79
CA ALA A 169 9.36 26.49 7.42
C ALA A 169 10.54 25.51 7.34
N GLN A 170 11.56 25.69 8.18
CA GLN A 170 12.72 24.79 8.26
C GLN A 170 12.32 23.41 8.77
N VAL A 171 11.47 23.36 9.81
CA VAL A 171 10.95 22.10 10.35
C VAL A 171 10.12 21.37 9.30
N VAL A 172 9.21 22.07 8.62
CA VAL A 172 8.39 21.46 7.56
C VAL A 172 9.25 20.93 6.42
N CYS A 173 10.29 21.66 6.01
CA CYS A 173 11.22 21.21 4.98
C CYS A 173 11.98 19.94 5.41
N CYS A 174 12.51 19.90 6.63
CA CYS A 174 13.19 18.72 7.17
C CYS A 174 12.23 17.52 7.26
N VAL A 175 11.02 17.73 7.79
CA VAL A 175 9.99 16.69 7.90
C VAL A 175 9.59 16.18 6.50
N ALA A 176 9.42 17.06 5.52
CA ALA A 176 9.14 16.68 4.14
C ALA A 176 10.25 15.79 3.57
N ARG A 177 11.51 16.12 3.84
CA ARG A 177 12.65 15.31 3.40
C ARG A 177 12.67 13.95 4.09
N LEU A 178 12.42 13.88 5.39
CA LEU A 178 12.34 12.63 6.14
C LEU A 178 11.18 11.73 5.66
N ILE A 179 10.05 12.34 5.26
CA ILE A 179 8.92 11.64 4.64
C ILE A 179 9.30 11.10 3.25
N GLN A 180 10.01 11.89 2.43
CA GLN A 180 10.51 11.44 1.12
C GLN A 180 11.46 10.26 1.24
N LEU A 181 12.33 10.26 2.26
CA LEU A 181 13.26 9.16 2.55
C LEU A 181 12.57 7.93 3.16
N GLY A 182 11.26 7.99 3.45
CA GLY A 182 10.52 6.90 4.06
C GLY A 182 10.92 6.61 5.51
N LEU A 183 11.50 7.59 6.21
CA LEU A 183 11.91 7.48 7.61
C LEU A 183 10.80 7.88 8.58
N VAL A 184 9.91 8.76 8.11
CA VAL A 184 8.80 9.33 8.90
C VAL A 184 7.52 9.31 8.07
N ALA A 185 6.37 9.17 8.73
CA ALA A 185 5.05 9.36 8.16
C ALA A 185 4.21 10.31 9.03
N LEU A 186 3.28 11.02 8.41
CA LEU A 186 2.18 11.68 9.12
C LEU A 186 1.23 10.59 9.60
N ALA A 187 1.01 10.51 10.90
CA ALA A 187 0.06 9.59 11.50
C ALA A 187 -1.10 10.42 12.06
N PRO A 188 -2.28 10.43 11.44
CA PRO A 188 -3.48 10.90 12.14
C PRO A 188 -3.66 10.03 13.39
N LEU A 189 -3.84 10.65 14.56
CA LEU A 189 -4.22 9.92 15.77
C LEU A 189 -5.62 9.31 15.58
N ALA A 190 -5.71 8.09 15.03
CA ALA A 190 -6.87 7.22 15.14
C ALA A 190 -6.50 5.76 14.81
N HIS A 191 -6.62 4.89 15.81
CA HIS A 191 -6.80 3.43 15.71
C HIS A 191 -5.78 2.62 14.88
N MET A 192 -4.60 2.40 15.45
CA MET A 192 -3.96 1.10 15.28
C MET A 192 -4.80 0.07 16.08
N PRO A 193 -5.42 -0.97 15.48
CA PRO A 193 -5.78 -2.12 16.28
C PRO A 193 -4.48 -2.74 16.78
N GLU A 194 -4.23 -2.70 18.09
CA GLU A 194 -3.07 -3.33 18.75
C GLU A 194 -3.02 -4.87 18.58
N ARG A 195 -3.95 -5.44 17.81
CA ARG A 195 -4.00 -6.87 17.56
C ARG A 195 -3.10 -7.18 16.37
N PRO A 196 -2.15 -8.14 16.49
CA PRO A 196 -1.47 -8.64 15.31
C PRO A 196 -2.53 -9.07 14.32
N LEU A 197 -2.38 -8.63 13.06
CA LEU A 197 -3.16 -9.06 11.91
C LEU A 197 -3.08 -10.59 11.79
N ARG A 198 -3.83 -11.31 12.61
CA ARG A 198 -4.15 -12.72 12.42
C ARG A 198 -5.52 -12.72 11.79
N VAL A 199 -5.56 -12.93 10.48
CA VAL A 199 -6.77 -13.39 9.81
C VAL A 199 -7.04 -14.78 10.39
N ALA A 200 -7.82 -14.83 11.46
CA ALA A 200 -8.18 -16.08 12.11
C ALA A 200 -8.96 -16.95 11.11
N ALA A 201 -8.64 -18.25 11.10
CA ALA A 201 -9.38 -19.25 10.35
C ALA A 201 -10.89 -19.15 10.68
N PRO A 202 -11.78 -19.46 9.72
CA PRO A 202 -13.21 -19.25 9.91
C PRO A 202 -13.76 -20.22 10.96
N ASP A 203 -14.06 -19.69 12.15
CA ASP A 203 -15.04 -20.32 13.04
C ASP A 203 -16.45 -20.05 12.50
N ALA A 204 -17.21 -21.12 12.37
CA ALA A 204 -18.59 -21.14 11.92
C ALA A 204 -19.49 -20.40 12.92
N GLY A 205 -20.18 -19.35 12.46
CA GLY A 205 -21.16 -18.64 13.27
C GLY A 205 -21.99 -17.66 12.43
N LEU A 206 -23.24 -18.03 12.19
CA LEU A 206 -24.27 -17.29 11.45
C LEU A 206 -24.58 -15.92 12.07
N GLY A 207 -24.72 -14.87 11.25
CA GLY A 207 -25.27 -13.59 11.68
C GLY A 207 -25.20 -12.49 10.59
N GLN A 208 -26.33 -12.22 9.96
CA GLN A 208 -26.65 -11.18 8.95
C GLN A 208 -26.36 -9.74 9.44
N ALA A 209 -26.38 -8.64 8.69
CA ALA A 209 -26.13 -8.22 7.29
C ALA A 209 -26.54 -6.71 7.24
N ALA A 210 -25.76 -5.82 6.60
CA ALA A 210 -26.21 -4.50 6.12
C ALA A 210 -25.23 -4.00 5.01
N PRO A 211 -25.66 -3.15 4.07
CA PRO A 211 -25.53 -3.42 2.63
C PRO A 211 -24.20 -2.99 2.01
N ALA A 212 -23.53 -3.91 1.33
CA ALA A 212 -22.40 -3.63 0.44
C ALA A 212 -22.80 -3.91 -1.01
N LEU A 213 -22.94 -2.86 -1.83
CA LEU A 213 -22.91 -2.95 -3.29
C LEU A 213 -21.43 -2.87 -3.77
N PRO A 214 -21.07 -3.42 -4.93
CA PRO A 214 -20.75 -4.82 -5.19
C PRO A 214 -19.22 -5.02 -5.32
N THR A 215 -18.44 -4.81 -4.25
CA THR A 215 -16.97 -4.96 -4.22
C THR A 215 -16.49 -6.36 -4.69
N GLN A 216 -17.27 -7.40 -4.39
CA GLN A 216 -16.99 -8.78 -4.80
C GLN A 216 -17.17 -9.04 -6.31
N GLN A 217 -18.13 -8.38 -6.98
CA GLN A 217 -18.35 -8.60 -8.41
C GLN A 217 -17.25 -7.97 -9.25
N VAL A 218 -16.65 -6.88 -8.78
CA VAL A 218 -15.59 -6.20 -9.52
C VAL A 218 -14.24 -6.88 -9.32
N ALA A 219 -13.94 -7.40 -8.12
CA ALA A 219 -12.80 -8.29 -7.91
C ALA A 219 -12.90 -9.55 -8.79
N LEU A 220 -14.11 -10.13 -8.89
CA LEU A 220 -14.37 -11.25 -9.80
C LEU A 220 -14.31 -10.85 -11.28
N ALA A 221 -14.72 -9.63 -11.65
CA ALA A 221 -14.69 -9.14 -13.03
C ALA A 221 -13.27 -8.82 -13.50
N ILE A 222 -12.43 -8.21 -12.64
CA ILE A 222 -10.99 -8.03 -12.90
C ILE A 222 -10.35 -9.41 -13.03
N ARG A 223 -10.57 -10.31 -12.05
CA ARG A 223 -10.00 -11.66 -12.07
C ARG A 223 -10.46 -12.49 -13.27
N LYS A 224 -11.73 -12.42 -13.67
CA LYS A 224 -12.25 -13.08 -14.89
C LYS A 224 -11.73 -12.47 -16.19
N ARG A 225 -11.44 -11.16 -16.22
CA ARG A 225 -10.92 -10.47 -17.42
C ARG A 225 -9.42 -10.67 -17.60
N LEU A 226 -8.72 -11.07 -16.55
CA LEU A 226 -7.30 -11.47 -16.53
C LEU A 226 -7.06 -12.96 -16.80
N ASP A 227 -8.10 -13.75 -17.07
CA ASP A 227 -8.00 -15.16 -17.47
C ASP A 227 -8.02 -15.26 -19.02
N PRO A 228 -6.87 -15.28 -19.72
CA PRO A 228 -6.85 -15.49 -21.17
C PRO A 228 -7.22 -16.92 -21.60
N TYR A 229 -7.50 -17.84 -20.67
CA TYR A 229 -7.63 -19.27 -20.95
C TYR A 229 -9.04 -19.88 -20.76
N ASN A 230 -10.08 -19.06 -20.65
CA ASN A 230 -11.47 -19.56 -20.61
C ASN A 230 -12.31 -19.08 -21.80
N ALA A 231 -11.74 -19.14 -23.00
CA ALA A 231 -12.54 -19.28 -24.21
C ALA A 231 -12.83 -20.78 -24.38
N PRO A 232 -14.09 -21.24 -24.55
CA PRO A 232 -14.33 -22.61 -24.95
C PRO A 232 -13.62 -22.83 -26.29
N MET A 233 -12.57 -23.65 -26.29
CA MET A 233 -12.03 -24.22 -27.52
C MET A 233 -13.18 -24.97 -28.20
N ALA A 234 -13.81 -24.31 -29.17
CA ALA A 234 -14.63 -24.97 -30.15
C ALA A 234 -13.69 -25.90 -30.92
N ILE A 235 -13.72 -27.18 -30.57
CA ILE A 235 -13.13 -28.26 -31.36
C ILE A 235 -13.84 -28.19 -32.73
N PRO A 236 -13.15 -27.90 -33.84
CA PRO A 236 -13.78 -28.03 -35.14
C PRO A 236 -14.11 -29.51 -35.36
N ALA A 237 -15.40 -29.80 -35.47
CA ALA A 237 -15.89 -31.10 -35.90
C ALA A 237 -15.44 -31.34 -37.35
N PHE A 238 -14.30 -32.00 -37.51
CA PHE A 238 -13.90 -32.65 -38.76
C PHE A 238 -13.86 -34.15 -38.51
N CYS A 239 -15.00 -34.79 -38.70
CA CYS A 239 -15.10 -36.21 -39.04
C CYS A 239 -16.56 -36.52 -39.40
N THR A 240 -16.91 -36.46 -40.69
CA THR A 240 -17.95 -37.33 -41.25
C THR A 240 -17.66 -37.55 -42.73
N LEU A 241 -17.26 -38.80 -43.02
CA LEU A 241 -17.42 -39.60 -44.25
C LEU A 241 -17.19 -38.97 -45.63
#